data_AF-A0A0B7AMM3-F1
#
_entry.id   AF-A0A0B7AMM3-F1
#
_cell.length_a   1.000
_cell.length_b   1.000
_cell.length_c   1.000
_cell.angle_alpha   90.00
_cell.angle_beta   90.00
_cell.angle_gamma   90.00
#
_symmetry.space_group_name_H-M   'P 1'
#
loop_
_entity.id
_entity.type
_entity.pdbx_description
1 polymer ?
#
loop_
_entity_poly.entity_id
_entity_poly.type
_entity_poly.pdbx_seq_one_letter_code
_entity_poly.pdbx_strand_id
1 'polypeptide(L)'
;KSIAEVNSDFITKELLVEGAMALDKLDLHFTAEEWLKKVILDKSEEPEGLPWTKKAFQLFQDVRNQRIYGPLLRDMPLTVSLSKEGRGLYAKTTINKGEIFSELPEFLEQSLTSKIMACAYCGLSLANPNDVLIKGKPVASDLKKAIKKWWPKREATPCQVCNRVVYCSELCRNDAWRSYHKVICPLSSNSASAVLYDVRDSFKGVPAADGSSWQGWWNAEFSPVLMARMWAAMLIQAKLRAGDRKSPTVDNWLTVLSQGEKYFSNCETP
;
A
#
# COMPACT_ATOMS: atom_id res chain seq x y z
N LYS A 1 33.43 -14.59 2.47
CA LYS A 1 34.17 -13.77 1.49
C LYS A 1 33.14 -13.15 0.58
N SER A 2 32.86 -11.86 0.78
CA SER A 2 31.84 -11.10 0.05
C SER A 2 32.27 -10.89 -1.41
N ILE A 3 31.30 -10.91 -2.31
CA ILE A 3 31.44 -10.51 -3.73
C ILE A 3 31.51 -8.96 -3.80
N ALA A 4 32.43 -8.36 -3.04
CA ALA A 4 32.49 -6.90 -2.87
C ALA A 4 33.82 -6.27 -3.30
N GLU A 5 34.78 -7.07 -3.77
CA GLU A 5 36.07 -6.56 -4.26
C GLU A 5 36.37 -7.15 -5.64
N VAL A 6 35.52 -6.82 -6.60
CA VAL A 6 35.88 -6.92 -8.03
C VAL A 6 36.46 -5.56 -8.41
N ASN A 7 37.72 -5.54 -8.87
CA ASN A 7 38.43 -4.35 -9.35
C ASN A 7 37.53 -3.44 -10.19
N SER A 8 37.39 -2.18 -9.79
CA SER A 8 36.53 -1.17 -10.42
C SER A 8 36.94 -0.80 -11.85
N ASP A 9 38.15 -1.17 -12.27
CA ASP A 9 38.77 -0.61 -13.48
C ASP A 9 38.41 -1.33 -14.78
N PHE A 10 37.60 -2.41 -14.71
CA PHE A 10 37.22 -3.22 -15.87
C PHE A 10 35.70 -3.39 -16.06
N ILE A 11 34.88 -2.81 -15.19
CA ILE A 11 33.43 -2.97 -15.30
C ILE A 11 32.90 -1.91 -16.28
N THR A 12 32.69 -2.32 -17.54
CA THR A 12 32.02 -1.49 -18.53
C THR A 12 30.53 -1.35 -18.22
N LYS A 13 29.89 -0.28 -18.70
CA LYS A 13 28.43 -0.11 -18.56
C LYS A 13 27.64 -1.22 -19.23
N GLU A 14 28.14 -1.74 -20.34
CA GLU A 14 27.57 -2.91 -21.01
C GLU A 14 27.57 -4.14 -20.10
N LEU A 15 28.68 -4.41 -19.41
CA LEU A 15 28.78 -5.51 -18.45
C LEU A 15 27.82 -5.34 -17.26
N LEU A 16 27.60 -4.09 -16.80
CA LEU A 16 26.60 -3.80 -15.76
C LEU A 16 25.17 -4.10 -16.24
N VAL A 17 24.83 -3.76 -17.48
CA VAL A 17 23.52 -4.07 -18.08
C VAL A 17 23.32 -5.58 -18.20
N GLU A 18 24.32 -6.31 -18.71
CA GLU A 18 24.26 -7.77 -18.81
C GLU A 18 24.16 -8.44 -17.43
N GLY A 19 24.93 -7.96 -16.46
CA GLY A 19 24.86 -8.40 -15.07
C GLY A 19 23.47 -8.16 -14.46
N ALA A 20 22.87 -7.01 -14.71
CA ALA A 20 21.51 -6.72 -14.28
C ALA A 20 20.47 -7.67 -14.92
N MET A 21 20.62 -8.02 -16.20
CA MET A 21 19.78 -9.03 -16.85
C MET A 21 19.90 -10.41 -16.17
N ALA A 22 21.11 -10.80 -15.77
CA ALA A 22 21.33 -12.06 -15.07
C ALA A 22 20.71 -12.03 -13.67
N LEU A 23 20.85 -10.91 -12.94
CA LEU A 23 20.27 -10.71 -11.61
C LEU A 23 18.73 -10.74 -11.65
N ASP A 24 18.11 -10.11 -12.65
CA ASP A 24 16.66 -10.14 -12.87
C ASP A 24 16.14 -11.59 -13.03
N LYS A 25 16.82 -12.38 -13.87
CA LYS A 25 16.49 -13.81 -14.07
C LYS A 25 16.66 -14.67 -12.80
N LEU A 26 17.42 -14.19 -11.82
CA LEU A 26 17.62 -14.84 -10.53
C LEU A 26 16.67 -14.30 -9.44
N ASP A 27 15.64 -13.54 -9.84
CA ASP A 27 14.72 -12.83 -8.95
C ASP A 27 15.38 -11.79 -8.03
N LEU A 28 16.62 -11.35 -8.32
CA LEU A 28 17.39 -10.35 -7.56
C LEU A 28 17.12 -8.93 -8.07
N HIS A 29 15.84 -8.61 -8.24
CA HIS A 29 15.36 -7.38 -8.90
C HIS A 29 15.88 -6.09 -8.27
N PHE A 30 15.98 -6.02 -6.92
CA PHE A 30 16.52 -4.82 -6.26
C PHE A 30 17.98 -4.57 -6.63
N THR A 31 18.81 -5.61 -6.63
CA THR A 31 20.23 -5.50 -7.01
C THR A 31 20.38 -5.16 -8.49
N ALA A 32 19.57 -5.78 -9.36
CA ALA A 32 19.52 -5.45 -10.78
C ALA A 32 19.17 -3.97 -11.01
N GLU A 33 18.16 -3.46 -10.30
CA GLU A 33 17.75 -2.05 -10.37
C GLU A 33 18.88 -1.10 -9.97
N GLU A 34 19.58 -1.37 -8.85
CA GLU A 34 20.70 -0.55 -8.39
C GLU A 34 21.86 -0.51 -9.40
N TRP A 35 22.14 -1.62 -10.08
CA TRP A 35 23.16 -1.66 -11.13
C TRP A 35 22.75 -0.83 -12.34
N LEU A 36 21.47 -0.89 -12.72
CA LEU A 36 20.94 -0.11 -13.83
C LEU A 36 20.87 1.38 -13.52
N LYS A 37 20.58 1.78 -12.27
CA LYS A 37 20.66 3.19 -11.84
C LYS A 37 22.06 3.75 -12.02
N LYS A 38 23.11 3.00 -11.67
CA LYS A 38 24.50 3.44 -11.89
C LYS A 38 24.77 3.70 -13.37
N VAL A 39 24.28 2.84 -14.25
CA VAL A 39 24.43 2.99 -15.70
C VAL A 39 23.67 4.20 -16.24
N ILE A 40 22.43 4.43 -15.77
CA ILE A 40 21.54 5.49 -16.26
C ILE A 40 21.94 6.87 -15.73
N LEU A 41 22.38 6.96 -14.47
CA LEU A 41 22.72 8.22 -13.81
C LEU A 41 24.16 8.67 -14.07
N ASP A 42 25.00 7.81 -14.63
CA ASP A 42 26.36 8.17 -15.01
C ASP A 42 26.34 9.14 -16.21
N LYS A 43 26.74 10.38 -15.93
CA LYS A 43 26.80 11.50 -16.88
C LYS A 43 28.12 11.56 -17.65
N SER A 44 29.00 10.55 -17.55
CA SER A 44 30.24 10.52 -18.34
C SER A 44 29.92 10.71 -19.82
N GLU A 45 30.68 11.57 -20.51
CA GLU A 45 30.51 11.83 -21.94
C GLU A 45 30.70 10.53 -22.74
N GLU A 46 29.60 9.95 -23.18
CA GLU A 46 29.60 8.83 -24.11
C GLU A 46 28.89 9.24 -25.40
N PRO A 47 29.25 8.63 -26.54
CA PRO A 47 28.59 8.94 -27.80
C PRO A 47 27.07 8.75 -27.67
N GLU A 48 26.30 9.78 -28.02
CA GLU A 48 24.84 9.71 -28.05
C GLU A 48 24.38 8.55 -28.97
N GLY A 49 23.39 7.79 -28.51
CA GLY A 49 22.74 6.77 -29.35
C GLY A 49 23.29 5.34 -29.24
N LEU A 50 24.09 5.02 -28.21
CA LEU A 50 24.52 3.64 -28.00
C LEU A 50 23.31 2.71 -27.74
N PRO A 51 23.23 1.53 -28.40
CA PRO A 51 22.08 0.62 -28.28
C PRO A 51 21.80 0.16 -26.84
N TRP A 52 22.84 0.05 -26.02
CA TRP A 52 22.71 -0.40 -24.64
C TRP A 52 22.03 0.64 -23.75
N THR A 53 22.04 1.94 -24.08
CA THR A 53 21.44 3.00 -23.24
C THR A 53 19.92 2.88 -23.23
N LYS A 54 19.31 2.68 -24.41
CA LYS A 54 17.87 2.40 -24.54
C LYS A 54 17.51 1.05 -23.92
N LYS A 55 18.35 0.04 -24.10
CA LYS A 55 18.19 -1.30 -23.50
C LYS A 55 18.24 -1.23 -21.97
N ALA A 56 19.15 -0.45 -21.40
CA ALA A 56 19.32 -0.27 -19.96
C ALA A 56 18.09 0.42 -19.34
N PHE A 57 17.58 1.48 -19.98
CA PHE A 57 16.38 2.15 -19.51
C PHE A 57 15.15 1.23 -19.57
N GLN A 58 14.95 0.51 -20.69
CA GLN A 58 13.84 -0.44 -20.80
C GLN A 58 13.95 -1.56 -19.75
N LEU A 59 15.15 -2.15 -19.61
CA LEU A 59 15.40 -3.19 -18.62
C LEU A 59 15.19 -2.67 -17.19
N PHE A 60 15.61 -1.45 -16.88
CA PHE A 60 15.39 -0.83 -15.58
C PHE A 60 13.90 -0.76 -15.25
N GLN A 61 13.10 -0.34 -16.22
CA GLN A 61 11.66 -0.28 -16.06
C GLN A 61 11.03 -1.65 -15.90
N ASP A 62 11.47 -2.65 -16.68
CA ASP A 62 10.97 -4.02 -16.60
C ASP A 62 11.31 -4.66 -15.25
N VAL A 63 12.56 -4.55 -14.80
CA VAL A 63 13.03 -5.00 -13.48
C VAL A 63 12.23 -4.33 -12.36
N ARG A 64 12.00 -3.02 -12.44
CA ARG A 64 11.22 -2.28 -11.44
C ARG A 64 9.76 -2.72 -11.42
N ASN A 65 9.16 -2.97 -12.59
CA ASN A 65 7.80 -3.51 -12.69
C ASN A 65 7.70 -4.90 -12.08
N GLN A 66 8.65 -5.79 -12.35
CA GLN A 66 8.68 -7.13 -11.76
C GLN A 66 8.89 -7.07 -10.24
N ARG A 67 9.79 -6.22 -9.75
CA ARG A 67 10.03 -6.02 -8.31
C ARG A 67 8.76 -5.59 -7.57
N ILE A 68 8.03 -4.61 -8.12
CA ILE A 68 6.89 -3.99 -7.45
C ILE A 68 5.62 -4.82 -7.63
N TYR A 69 5.32 -5.24 -8.86
CA TYR A 69 4.03 -5.86 -9.21
C TYR A 69 4.10 -7.37 -9.41
N GLY A 70 5.28 -7.93 -9.69
CA GLY A 70 5.46 -9.37 -9.88
C GLY A 70 4.89 -10.22 -8.75
N PRO A 71 5.13 -9.89 -7.46
CA PRO A 71 4.52 -10.60 -6.34
C PRO A 71 2.99 -10.53 -6.29
N LEU A 72 2.39 -9.43 -6.76
CA LEU A 72 0.93 -9.22 -6.76
C LEU A 72 0.24 -9.96 -7.92
N LEU A 73 0.94 -10.15 -9.03
CA LEU A 73 0.38 -10.66 -10.29
C LEU A 73 0.87 -12.07 -10.66
N ARG A 74 1.60 -12.74 -9.77
CA ARG A 74 2.24 -14.04 -10.02
C ARG A 74 1.24 -15.08 -10.53
N ASP A 75 0.08 -15.17 -9.85
CA ASP A 75 -0.95 -16.16 -10.13
C ASP A 75 -2.13 -15.58 -10.91
N MET A 76 -1.97 -14.38 -11.49
CA MET A 76 -3.01 -13.68 -12.23
C MET A 76 -2.76 -13.72 -13.75
N PRO A 77 -3.83 -13.72 -14.58
CA PRO A 77 -3.71 -13.63 -16.03
C PRO A 77 -3.34 -12.21 -16.51
N LEU A 78 -2.64 -11.44 -15.67
CA LEU A 78 -2.33 -10.03 -15.86
C LEU A 78 -0.83 -9.78 -15.75
N THR A 79 -0.34 -8.78 -16.49
CA THR A 79 1.03 -8.26 -16.41
C THR A 79 1.02 -6.74 -16.41
N VAL A 80 2.02 -6.12 -15.80
CA VAL A 80 2.26 -4.68 -15.92
C VAL A 80 3.31 -4.46 -16.99
N SER A 81 3.02 -3.58 -17.94
CA SER A 81 3.95 -3.16 -18.99
C SER A 81 3.86 -1.65 -19.20
N LEU A 82 4.87 -1.06 -19.85
CA LEU A 82 4.87 0.34 -20.26
C LEU A 82 4.33 0.52 -21.68
N SER A 83 3.48 1.53 -21.85
CA SER A 83 3.09 2.09 -23.13
C SER A 83 3.50 3.56 -23.23
N LYS A 84 3.11 4.22 -24.32
CA LYS A 84 3.34 5.67 -24.50
C LYS A 84 2.61 6.52 -23.46
N GLU A 85 1.56 5.97 -22.87
CA GLU A 85 0.70 6.61 -21.86
C GLU A 85 1.14 6.30 -20.42
N GLY A 86 2.26 5.56 -20.24
CA GLY A 86 2.78 5.17 -18.94
C GLY A 86 2.56 3.69 -18.64
N ARG A 87 2.40 3.34 -17.36
CA ARG A 87 2.23 1.94 -16.92
C ARG A 87 0.77 1.51 -17.09
N GLY A 88 0.57 0.34 -17.71
CA GLY A 88 -0.74 -0.28 -17.91
C GLY A 88 -0.78 -1.73 -17.46
N LEU A 89 -1.98 -2.24 -17.20
CA LEU A 89 -2.26 -3.66 -16.97
C LEU A 89 -2.70 -4.32 -18.27
N TYR A 90 -2.08 -5.44 -18.62
CA TYR A 90 -2.33 -6.18 -19.85
C TYR A 90 -2.64 -7.64 -19.54
N ALA A 91 -3.49 -8.26 -20.35
CA ALA A 91 -3.80 -9.67 -20.22
C ALA A 91 -2.64 -10.54 -20.74
N LYS A 92 -2.17 -11.49 -19.94
CA LYS A 92 -1.21 -12.54 -20.35
C LYS A 92 -1.87 -13.59 -21.24
N THR A 93 -3.17 -13.81 -21.04
CA THR A 93 -3.98 -14.83 -21.72
C THR A 93 -5.38 -14.27 -22.02
N THR A 94 -6.19 -14.97 -22.81
CA THR A 94 -7.60 -14.61 -23.00
C THR A 94 -8.36 -14.65 -21.66
N ILE A 95 -9.11 -13.59 -21.36
CA ILE A 95 -9.91 -13.46 -20.13
C ILE A 95 -11.39 -13.50 -20.52
N ASN A 96 -12.13 -14.43 -19.92
CA ASN A 96 -13.57 -14.55 -20.14
C ASN A 96 -14.33 -13.42 -19.44
N LYS A 97 -15.56 -13.14 -19.90
CA LYS A 97 -16.44 -12.15 -19.27
C LYS A 97 -16.69 -12.54 -17.81
N GLY A 98 -16.38 -11.63 -16.89
CA GLY A 98 -16.53 -11.83 -15.46
C GLY A 98 -15.64 -10.91 -14.64
N GLU A 99 -15.48 -11.23 -13.36
CA GLU A 99 -14.49 -10.59 -12.49
C GLU A 99 -13.08 -11.03 -12.93
N ILE A 100 -12.19 -10.05 -13.12
CA ILE A 100 -10.82 -10.30 -13.56
C ILE A 100 -9.91 -10.55 -12.36
N PHE A 101 -10.02 -9.72 -11.33
CA PHE A 101 -9.38 -9.90 -10.03
C PHE A 101 -10.14 -9.11 -8.96
N SER A 102 -9.90 -9.48 -7.70
CA SER A 102 -10.41 -8.81 -6.51
C SER A 102 -9.23 -8.49 -5.61
N GLU A 103 -9.18 -7.28 -5.07
CA GLU A 103 -8.12 -6.85 -4.17
C GLU A 103 -8.72 -6.13 -2.95
N LEU A 104 -8.13 -6.39 -1.79
CA LEU A 104 -8.41 -5.61 -0.59
C LEU A 104 -7.53 -4.38 -0.56
N PRO A 105 -8.03 -3.21 -0.14
CA PRO A 105 -7.19 -2.03 0.02
C PRO A 105 -6.05 -2.35 0.98
N GLU A 106 -4.81 -2.10 0.54
CA GLU A 106 -3.63 -2.40 1.34
C GLU A 106 -3.59 -1.55 2.62
N PHE A 107 -4.00 -0.29 2.49
CA PHE A 107 -4.32 0.59 3.61
C PHE A 107 -5.63 1.31 3.35
N LEU A 108 -6.38 1.54 4.42
CA LEU A 108 -7.59 2.34 4.38
C LEU A 108 -7.75 3.09 5.69
N GLU A 109 -8.40 4.24 5.63
CA GLU A 109 -8.90 4.96 6.80
C GLU A 109 -10.29 5.49 6.48
N GLN A 110 -11.17 5.48 7.48
CA GLN A 110 -12.50 6.06 7.32
C GLN A 110 -12.37 7.59 7.31
N SER A 111 -12.98 8.23 6.30
CA SER A 111 -13.09 9.69 6.27
C SER A 111 -13.72 10.23 7.56
N LEU A 112 -13.12 11.26 8.14
CA LEU A 112 -13.65 11.92 9.33
C LEU A 112 -15.01 12.59 9.11
N THR A 113 -15.39 12.84 7.86
CA THR A 113 -16.70 13.41 7.51
C THR A 113 -17.79 12.35 7.40
N SER A 114 -17.41 11.07 7.26
CA SER A 114 -18.38 9.99 7.14
C SER A 114 -19.02 9.70 8.49
N LYS A 115 -20.34 9.88 8.55
CA LYS A 115 -21.19 9.38 9.65
C LYS A 115 -21.44 7.88 9.54
N ILE A 116 -21.19 7.30 8.36
CA ILE A 116 -21.32 5.87 8.11
C ILE A 116 -20.04 5.19 8.55
N MET A 117 -20.19 4.29 9.51
CA MET A 117 -19.13 3.45 10.01
C MET A 117 -18.75 2.38 8.97
N ALA A 118 -17.46 2.08 8.86
CA ALA A 118 -16.93 1.02 8.01
C ALA A 118 -15.95 0.12 8.76
N CYS A 119 -15.77 -1.10 8.28
CA CYS A 119 -14.74 -2.00 8.77
C CYS A 119 -13.36 -1.37 8.59
N ALA A 120 -12.58 -1.27 9.66
CA ALA A 120 -11.25 -0.66 9.60
C ALA A 120 -10.21 -1.49 8.82
N TYR A 121 -10.52 -2.75 8.47
CA TYR A 121 -9.62 -3.66 7.74
C TYR A 121 -9.95 -3.80 6.25
N CYS A 122 -11.23 -3.94 5.88
CA CYS A 122 -11.64 -4.16 4.50
C CYS A 122 -12.52 -3.04 3.91
N GLY A 123 -12.82 -1.99 4.69
CA GLY A 123 -13.65 -0.86 4.23
C GLY A 123 -15.14 -1.19 4.07
N LEU A 124 -15.55 -2.43 4.34
CA LEU A 124 -16.94 -2.85 4.23
C LEU A 124 -17.85 -1.99 5.12
N SER A 125 -18.86 -1.36 4.52
CA SER A 125 -19.82 -0.53 5.26
C SER A 125 -20.51 -1.31 6.37
N LEU A 126 -20.55 -0.70 7.55
CA LEU A 126 -21.28 -1.15 8.74
C LEU A 126 -22.51 -0.28 9.00
N ALA A 127 -22.95 0.49 8.00
CA ALA A 127 -24.16 1.30 8.10
C ALA A 127 -25.36 0.46 8.53
N ASN A 128 -26.04 0.92 9.57
CA ASN A 128 -27.41 0.52 9.80
C ASN A 128 -28.34 1.37 8.93
N PRO A 129 -29.60 0.93 8.69
CA PRO A 129 -30.53 1.68 7.86
C PRO A 129 -30.75 3.13 8.32
N ASN A 130 -30.71 3.40 9.63
CA ASN A 130 -30.92 4.74 10.17
C ASN A 130 -29.72 5.67 9.96
N ASP A 131 -28.54 5.13 9.64
CA ASP A 131 -27.36 5.93 9.30
C ASP A 131 -27.46 6.54 7.89
N VAL A 132 -28.19 5.86 7.00
CA VAL A 132 -28.35 6.24 5.58
C VAL A 132 -29.66 6.97 5.33
N LEU A 133 -30.73 6.57 6.02
CA LEU A 133 -32.04 7.20 5.89
C LEU A 133 -32.04 8.56 6.61
N ILE A 134 -32.58 9.58 5.94
CA ILE A 134 -32.68 10.93 6.50
C ILE A 134 -33.57 10.90 7.75
N LYS A 135 -32.98 11.18 8.92
CA LYS A 135 -33.71 11.33 10.19
C LYS A 135 -34.86 12.34 10.00
N GLY A 136 -36.07 11.94 10.43
CA GLY A 136 -37.25 12.80 10.41
C GLY A 136 -38.09 12.76 9.14
N LYS A 137 -37.67 12.05 8.08
CA LYS A 137 -38.55 11.83 6.92
C LYS A 137 -39.38 10.55 7.11
N PRO A 138 -40.71 10.59 6.90
CA PRO A 138 -41.54 9.39 6.97
C PRO A 138 -41.08 8.40 5.90
N VAL A 139 -40.57 7.26 6.35
CA VAL A 139 -40.16 6.15 5.47
C VAL A 139 -41.40 5.38 5.06
N ALA A 140 -41.64 5.25 3.75
CA ALA A 140 -42.75 4.47 3.18
C ALA A 140 -42.76 3.03 3.76
N SER A 141 -43.95 2.49 3.99
CA SER A 141 -44.14 1.16 4.60
C SER A 141 -43.44 0.05 3.80
N ASP A 142 -43.46 0.13 2.47
CA ASP A 142 -42.82 -0.85 1.60
C ASP A 142 -41.29 -0.77 1.66
N LEU A 143 -40.72 0.43 1.82
CA LEU A 143 -39.28 0.59 2.06
C LEU A 143 -38.86 -0.02 3.39
N LYS A 144 -39.67 0.13 4.46
CA LYS A 144 -39.42 -0.54 5.75
C LYS A 144 -39.42 -2.06 5.61
N LYS A 145 -40.37 -2.63 4.85
CA LYS A 145 -40.43 -4.07 4.56
C LYS A 145 -39.19 -4.52 3.76
N ALA A 146 -38.80 -3.76 2.75
CA ALA A 146 -37.62 -4.06 1.92
C ALA A 146 -36.33 -4.03 2.75
N ILE A 147 -36.13 -3.00 3.58
CA ILE A 147 -34.97 -2.90 4.49
C ILE A 147 -34.94 -4.11 5.43
N LYS A 148 -36.06 -4.45 6.06
CA LYS A 148 -36.11 -5.60 6.97
C LYS A 148 -35.79 -6.93 6.28
N LYS A 149 -36.19 -7.07 5.01
CA LYS A 149 -36.00 -8.31 4.23
C LYS A 149 -34.58 -8.43 3.64
N TRP A 150 -34.02 -7.34 3.17
CA TRP A 150 -32.82 -7.36 2.32
C TRP A 150 -31.61 -6.64 2.89
N TRP A 151 -31.76 -5.79 3.92
CA TRP A 151 -30.61 -5.10 4.49
C TRP A 151 -29.69 -6.10 5.20
N PRO A 152 -28.40 -6.13 4.87
CA PRO A 152 -27.45 -7.04 5.52
C PRO A 152 -27.40 -6.76 7.02
N LYS A 153 -27.70 -7.78 7.83
CA LYS A 153 -27.48 -7.70 9.28
C LYS A 153 -25.98 -7.84 9.53
N ARG A 154 -25.33 -6.74 9.91
CA ARG A 154 -23.91 -6.69 10.19
C ARG A 154 -23.73 -6.19 11.61
N GLU A 155 -23.09 -7.00 12.44
CA GLU A 155 -22.72 -6.60 13.79
C GLU A 155 -21.29 -6.10 13.78
N ALA A 156 -21.08 -4.88 14.28
CA ALA A 156 -19.76 -4.32 14.41
C ALA A 156 -18.99 -5.10 15.49
N THR A 157 -17.83 -5.62 15.13
CA THR A 157 -16.91 -6.31 16.05
C THR A 157 -15.85 -5.31 16.51
N PRO A 158 -15.90 -4.78 17.74
CA PRO A 158 -14.88 -3.86 18.24
C PRO A 158 -13.56 -4.57 18.53
N CYS A 159 -12.47 -3.81 18.52
CA CYS A 159 -11.20 -4.25 19.09
C CYS A 159 -11.36 -4.49 20.60
N GLN A 160 -11.05 -5.69 21.07
CA GLN A 160 -11.20 -6.08 22.48
C GLN A 160 -10.31 -5.28 23.44
N VAL A 161 -9.27 -4.63 22.94
CA VAL A 161 -8.32 -3.91 23.78
C VAL A 161 -8.66 -2.43 23.87
N CYS A 162 -8.85 -1.75 22.74
CA CYS A 162 -9.10 -0.31 22.75
C CYS A 162 -10.55 0.11 22.63
N ASN A 163 -11.44 -0.77 22.10
CA ASN A 163 -12.83 -0.45 21.73
C ASN A 163 -13.03 0.76 20.80
N ARG A 164 -11.96 1.39 20.28
CA ARG A 164 -12.01 2.57 19.39
C ARG A 164 -12.11 2.23 17.90
N VAL A 165 -11.69 1.01 17.54
CA VAL A 165 -11.66 0.53 16.16
C VAL A 165 -12.64 -0.63 16.03
N VAL A 166 -13.38 -0.65 14.92
CA VAL A 166 -14.40 -1.66 14.64
C VAL A 166 -14.14 -2.40 13.33
N TYR A 167 -14.64 -3.63 13.27
CA TYR A 167 -14.47 -4.55 12.15
C TYR A 167 -15.82 -5.18 11.79
N CYS A 168 -15.94 -5.71 10.56
CA CYS A 168 -17.15 -6.42 10.14
C CYS A 168 -17.24 -7.86 10.64
N SER A 169 -16.13 -8.42 11.15
CA SER A 169 -16.04 -9.79 11.63
C SER A 169 -14.82 -9.97 12.53
N GLU A 170 -14.81 -11.07 13.28
CA GLU A 170 -13.62 -11.49 14.04
C GLU A 170 -12.42 -11.79 13.14
N LEU A 171 -12.66 -12.32 11.94
CA LEU A 171 -11.61 -12.55 10.93
C LEU A 171 -10.91 -11.23 10.60
N CYS A 172 -11.66 -10.20 10.20
CA CYS A 172 -11.10 -8.88 9.89
C CYS A 172 -10.40 -8.24 11.10
N ARG A 173 -10.92 -8.41 12.32
CA ARG A 173 -10.25 -7.96 13.54
C ARG A 173 -8.90 -8.64 13.73
N ASN A 174 -8.86 -9.96 13.60
CA ASN A 174 -7.66 -10.76 13.83
C ASN A 174 -6.60 -10.49 12.74
N ASP A 175 -7.02 -10.33 11.49
CA ASP A 175 -6.12 -10.01 10.38
C ASP A 175 -5.57 -8.59 10.52
N ALA A 176 -6.40 -7.61 10.89
CA ALA A 176 -5.92 -6.27 11.24
C ALA A 176 -4.93 -6.29 12.41
N TRP A 177 -5.21 -7.08 13.46
CA TRP A 177 -4.32 -7.23 14.61
C TRP A 177 -2.95 -7.77 14.21
N ARG A 178 -2.94 -8.80 13.37
CA ARG A 178 -1.72 -9.44 12.86
C ARG A 178 -0.94 -8.56 11.88
N SER A 179 -1.62 -7.68 11.13
CA SER A 179 -1.02 -6.89 10.05
C SER A 179 -0.51 -5.52 10.49
N TYR A 180 -1.25 -4.76 11.30
CA TYR A 180 -0.84 -3.41 11.72
C TYR A 180 -1.38 -3.00 13.10
N HIS A 181 -2.62 -3.39 13.45
CA HIS A 181 -3.33 -2.78 14.56
C HIS A 181 -2.68 -3.02 15.91
N LYS A 182 -2.02 -4.17 16.13
CA LYS A 182 -1.30 -4.46 17.39
C LYS A 182 -0.25 -3.40 17.74
N VAL A 183 0.38 -2.77 16.74
CA VAL A 183 1.42 -1.75 16.94
C VAL A 183 0.82 -0.38 17.24
N ILE A 184 -0.32 -0.05 16.62
CA ILE A 184 -0.97 1.26 16.73
C ILE A 184 -2.24 1.24 17.60
N CYS A 185 -2.44 0.16 18.36
CA CYS A 185 -3.60 0.04 19.24
C CYS A 185 -3.42 1.03 20.40
N PRO A 186 -4.41 1.88 20.70
CA PRO A 186 -4.34 2.77 21.86
C PRO A 186 -4.64 1.97 23.13
N LEU A 187 -3.65 1.20 23.60
CA LEU A 187 -3.73 0.30 24.76
C LEU A 187 -3.96 1.05 26.08
N SER A 188 -3.38 2.23 26.21
CA SER A 188 -3.49 3.11 27.37
C SER A 188 -3.75 4.54 26.92
N SER A 189 -4.50 5.31 27.72
CA SER A 189 -4.83 6.72 27.45
C SER A 189 -3.61 7.60 27.20
N ASN A 190 -2.45 7.25 27.77
CA ASN A 190 -1.21 8.04 27.66
C ASN A 190 -0.24 7.49 26.60
N SER A 191 -0.66 6.52 25.78
CA SER A 191 0.19 6.02 24.69
C SER A 191 0.25 7.02 23.55
N ALA A 192 1.37 7.04 22.80
CA ALA A 192 1.48 7.85 21.58
C ALA A 192 0.35 7.55 20.58
N SER A 193 -0.08 6.28 20.51
CA SER A 193 -1.24 5.88 19.72
C SER A 193 -2.55 6.48 20.24
N ALA A 194 -2.78 6.54 21.55
CA ALA A 194 -3.97 7.21 22.09
C ALA A 194 -4.00 8.69 21.71
N VAL A 195 -2.88 9.39 21.86
CA VAL A 195 -2.74 10.80 21.45
C VAL A 195 -3.05 10.97 19.96
N LEU A 196 -2.54 10.09 19.10
CA LEU A 196 -2.83 10.13 17.66
C LEU A 196 -4.34 10.02 17.37
N TYR A 197 -5.05 9.12 18.06
CA TYR A 197 -6.49 8.97 17.88
C TYR A 197 -7.28 10.13 18.50
N ASP A 198 -6.85 10.66 19.64
CA ASP A 198 -7.49 11.80 20.31
C ASP A 198 -7.37 13.06 19.44
N VAL A 199 -6.18 13.31 18.88
CA VAL A 199 -5.97 14.40 17.92
C VAL A 199 -6.84 14.19 16.69
N ARG A 200 -6.83 13.00 16.07
CA ARG A 200 -7.71 12.69 14.93
C ARG A 200 -9.17 13.00 15.24
N ASP A 201 -9.65 12.57 16.41
CA ASP A 201 -11.04 12.73 16.81
C ASP A 201 -11.37 14.20 17.13
N SER A 202 -10.43 15.00 17.63
CA SER A 202 -10.62 16.44 17.87
C SER A 202 -10.83 17.25 16.59
N PHE A 203 -10.38 16.75 15.43
CA PHE A 203 -10.63 17.38 14.13
C PHE A 203 -12.01 17.05 13.53
N LYS A 204 -12.79 16.15 14.15
CA LYS A 204 -14.16 15.85 13.68
C LYS A 204 -15.04 17.09 13.84
N GLY A 205 -15.43 17.68 12.71
CA GLY A 205 -16.35 18.83 12.69
C GLY A 205 -15.70 20.19 12.95
N VAL A 206 -14.36 20.30 12.93
CA VAL A 206 -13.66 21.58 13.01
C VAL A 206 -13.67 22.27 11.62
N PRO A 207 -14.30 23.44 11.46
CA PRO A 207 -14.19 24.25 10.25
C PRO A 207 -12.80 24.91 10.19
N ALA A 208 -12.25 25.08 9.00
CA ALA A 208 -11.04 25.86 8.79
C ALA A 208 -11.30 27.36 8.90
N ALA A 209 -10.23 28.12 9.17
CA ALA A 209 -10.30 29.56 9.41
C ALA A 209 -10.81 30.35 8.19
N ASP A 210 -10.68 29.79 7.00
CA ASP A 210 -11.18 30.31 5.72
C ASP A 210 -12.59 29.78 5.36
N GLY A 211 -13.25 29.05 6.27
CA GLY A 211 -14.53 28.38 6.00
C GLY A 211 -14.42 27.12 5.14
N SER A 212 -13.22 26.76 4.67
CA SER A 212 -12.95 25.41 4.17
C SER A 212 -12.94 24.44 5.37
N SER A 213 -12.57 23.19 5.19
CA SER A 213 -12.49 22.28 6.33
C SER A 213 -11.08 21.74 6.50
N TRP A 214 -10.59 21.71 7.74
CA TRP A 214 -9.35 21.01 8.11
C TRP A 214 -9.42 19.50 7.82
N GLN A 215 -10.59 19.02 7.36
CA GLN A 215 -10.84 17.64 6.96
C GLN A 215 -9.93 17.23 5.80
N GLY A 216 -9.43 18.17 4.98
CA GLY A 216 -8.49 17.89 3.90
C GLY A 216 -7.20 17.22 4.36
N TRP A 217 -6.58 17.65 5.47
CA TRP A 217 -5.29 17.11 5.92
C TRP A 217 -5.39 15.68 6.47
N TRP A 218 -6.48 15.37 7.17
CA TRP A 218 -6.71 14.06 7.78
C TRP A 218 -7.40 13.05 6.85
N ASN A 219 -8.03 13.53 5.77
CA ASN A 219 -8.60 12.71 4.71
C ASN A 219 -7.72 12.68 3.45
N ALA A 220 -6.60 13.40 3.43
CA ALA A 220 -5.61 13.34 2.35
C ALA A 220 -4.77 12.05 2.43
N GLU A 221 -4.04 11.79 1.34
CA GLU A 221 -3.07 10.71 1.19
C GLU A 221 -2.01 10.68 2.32
N PHE A 222 -1.82 11.82 3.02
CA PHE A 222 -0.87 11.99 4.13
C PHE A 222 -1.51 11.97 5.52
N SER A 223 -2.71 11.40 5.67
CA SER A 223 -3.36 11.25 6.98
C SER A 223 -2.39 10.62 7.99
N PRO A 224 -2.08 11.27 9.13
CA PRO A 224 -1.16 10.72 10.11
C PRO A 224 -1.53 9.32 10.62
N VAL A 225 -2.83 8.99 10.66
CA VAL A 225 -3.30 7.66 11.02
C VAL A 225 -3.01 6.65 9.91
N LEU A 226 -3.20 7.03 8.65
CA LEU A 226 -2.87 6.20 7.50
C LEU A 226 -1.35 5.93 7.43
N MET A 227 -0.53 6.97 7.63
CA MET A 227 0.93 6.81 7.71
C MET A 227 1.35 5.91 8.86
N ALA A 228 0.74 6.08 10.05
CA ALA A 228 1.02 5.21 11.19
C ALA A 228 0.65 3.75 10.91
N ARG A 229 -0.47 3.49 10.21
CA ARG A 229 -0.85 2.14 9.76
C ARG A 229 0.19 1.56 8.80
N MET A 230 0.63 2.35 7.81
CA MET A 230 1.65 1.93 6.86
C MET A 230 2.96 1.55 7.56
N TRP A 231 3.49 2.43 8.41
CA TRP A 231 4.71 2.14 9.18
C TRP A 231 4.57 0.93 10.10
N ALA A 232 3.40 0.76 10.73
CA ALA A 232 3.11 -0.40 11.56
C ALA A 232 3.10 -1.71 10.76
N ALA A 233 2.52 -1.70 9.57
CA ALA A 233 2.54 -2.85 8.67
C ALA A 233 3.96 -3.20 8.23
N MET A 234 4.75 -2.20 7.85
CA MET A 234 6.18 -2.38 7.51
C MET A 234 6.96 -2.97 8.69
N LEU A 235 6.76 -2.45 9.90
CA LEU A 235 7.42 -2.96 11.11
C LEU A 235 7.04 -4.42 11.41
N ILE A 236 5.78 -4.79 11.21
CA ILE A 236 5.33 -6.18 11.36
C ILE A 236 5.96 -7.07 10.30
N GLN A 237 5.99 -6.66 9.04
CA GLN A 237 6.62 -7.43 7.96
C GLN A 237 8.13 -7.61 8.20
N ALA A 238 8.82 -6.57 8.65
CA ALA A 238 10.25 -6.64 8.98
C ALA A 238 10.49 -7.66 10.11
N LYS A 239 9.63 -7.67 11.14
CA LYS A 239 9.69 -8.66 12.23
C LYS A 239 9.39 -10.08 11.75
N LEU A 240 8.40 -10.28 10.89
CA LEU A 240 8.09 -11.58 10.31
C LEU A 240 9.27 -12.13 9.49
N ARG A 241 9.95 -11.28 8.71
CA ARG A 241 11.15 -11.65 7.96
C ARG A 241 12.36 -11.95 8.83
N ALA A 242 12.41 -11.40 10.04
CA ALA A 242 13.45 -11.70 11.02
C ALA A 242 13.31 -13.13 11.57
N GLY A 243 12.12 -13.74 11.48
CA GLY A 243 11.83 -15.07 12.02
C GLY A 243 12.08 -15.14 13.53
N ASP A 244 12.88 -16.13 13.96
CA ASP A 244 13.24 -16.32 15.37
C ASP A 244 14.24 -15.29 15.90
N ARG A 245 14.75 -14.38 15.04
CA ARG A 245 15.67 -13.33 15.48
C ARG A 245 14.94 -12.32 16.36
N LYS A 246 15.61 -11.84 17.40
CA LYS A 246 15.09 -10.80 18.30
C LYS A 246 14.79 -9.48 17.58
N SER A 247 15.50 -9.18 16.49
CA SER A 247 15.35 -7.94 15.72
C SER A 247 15.59 -8.14 14.22
N PRO A 248 14.91 -7.38 13.34
CA PRO A 248 15.15 -7.43 11.90
C PRO A 248 16.57 -6.95 11.54
N THR A 249 17.17 -7.55 10.50
CA THR A 249 18.45 -7.09 9.93
C THR A 249 18.27 -5.86 9.05
N VAL A 250 19.39 -5.23 8.66
CA VAL A 250 19.39 -4.14 7.66
C VAL A 250 18.73 -4.62 6.37
N ASP A 251 19.06 -5.82 5.88
CA ASP A 251 18.46 -6.37 4.65
C ASP A 251 16.95 -6.61 4.79
N ASN A 252 16.47 -7.01 5.97
CA ASN A 252 15.03 -7.13 6.22
C ASN A 252 14.34 -5.78 6.09
N TRP A 253 14.93 -4.73 6.67
CA TRP A 253 14.40 -3.37 6.56
C TRP A 253 14.47 -2.83 5.14
N LEU A 254 15.59 -2.99 4.44
CA LEU A 254 15.75 -2.55 3.05
C LEU A 254 14.72 -3.22 2.14
N THR A 255 14.48 -4.52 2.32
CA THR A 255 13.47 -5.24 1.53
C THR A 255 12.06 -4.68 1.76
N VAL A 256 11.70 -4.41 3.02
CA VAL A 256 10.37 -3.87 3.37
C VAL A 256 10.23 -2.41 2.91
N LEU A 257 11.25 -1.58 3.11
CA LEU A 257 11.27 -0.18 2.65
C LEU A 257 11.15 -0.11 1.13
N SER A 258 11.88 -0.98 0.42
CA SER A 258 11.81 -1.13 -1.03
C SER A 258 10.39 -1.48 -1.50
N GLN A 259 9.65 -2.33 -0.77
CA GLN A 259 8.23 -2.60 -1.05
C GLN A 259 7.33 -1.40 -0.71
N GLY A 260 7.71 -0.60 0.29
CA GLY A 260 7.03 0.63 0.68
C GLY A 260 7.25 1.82 -0.26
N GLU A 261 8.29 1.80 -1.11
CA GLU A 261 8.57 2.86 -2.08
C GLU A 261 7.35 3.21 -2.95
N LYS A 262 6.51 2.21 -3.26
CA LYS A 262 5.27 2.42 -4.04
C LYS A 262 4.31 3.45 -3.42
N TYR A 263 4.46 3.77 -2.13
CA TYR A 263 3.66 4.79 -1.44
C TYR A 263 4.30 6.16 -1.37
N PHE A 264 5.62 6.23 -1.50
CA PHE A 264 6.39 7.46 -1.35
C PHE A 264 6.80 8.05 -2.71
N SER A 265 6.79 7.23 -3.77
CA SER A 265 7.15 7.62 -5.13
C SER A 265 6.00 8.33 -5.87
N ASN A 266 5.45 9.39 -5.29
CA ASN A 266 4.65 10.38 -6.00
C ASN A 266 5.51 11.63 -6.24
N CYS A 267 6.59 11.50 -7.02
CA CYS A 267 7.34 12.63 -7.60
C CYS A 267 8.46 12.11 -8.52
N GLU A 268 8.13 11.29 -9.51
CA GLU A 268 9.00 11.11 -10.67
C GLU A 268 8.15 11.42 -11.90
N THR A 269 7.94 12.72 -12.15
CA THR A 269 7.63 13.18 -13.50
C THR A 269 8.81 12.85 -14.42
N PRO A 270 8.56 12.54 -15.71
CA PRO A 270 9.59 12.18 -16.68
C PRO A 270 10.70 13.23 -16.84
#